data_AF-A0A956FEB2-F1
#
_entry.id   AF-A0A956FEB2-F1
#
_cell.length_a   1.000
_cell.length_b   1.000
_cell.length_c   1.000
_cell.angle_alpha   90.00
_cell.angle_beta   90.00
_cell.angle_gamma   90.00
#
_symmetry.space_group_name_H-M   'P 1'
#
loop_
_entity.id
_entity.type
_entity.pdbx_description
1 polymer ?
#
loop_
_entity_poly.entity_id
_entity_poly.type
_entity_poly.pdbx_seq_one_letter_code
_entity_poly.pdbx_strand_id
1 'polypeptide(L)'
;MTSHHSVRVHCFAALVAVASAAVSVPAQAAPDSPTTSTDDVQPLRAELVIDTTALGDGGPSMRDVLAQLEKDVLRERGVEPAQSADDPRIVVVVRPLSEGASVFDNRVEVTIEQRGQLWSDASWGFDCARCSDGHLLSKVGVMLHSAITRLEEGSRDPVVVEPPEDKGSEDSPEPKVEPPIDDVPKPKPGPLVWAGAATALVGVAGIAVGVPLALREDRIIGDLDSPKRQGLQTRTPGWALTGIGAAALVTGGALLTVGLVRWHRAKNQGTRTGAATLTPWVTTERVGLGVHGRF
;
A
#
# COMPACT_ATOMS: atom_id res chain seq x y z
N MET A 1 41.04 2.87 48.25
CA MET A 1 41.73 2.49 46.99
C MET A 1 40.73 1.76 46.11
N THR A 2 40.01 2.49 45.27
CA THR A 2 38.96 1.94 44.40
C THR A 2 39.41 2.06 42.95
N SER A 3 39.63 0.91 42.32
CA SER A 3 40.10 0.78 40.94
C SER A 3 39.00 1.19 39.95
N HIS A 4 39.27 2.21 39.14
CA HIS A 4 38.43 2.60 38.00
C HIS A 4 38.79 1.73 36.79
N HIS A 5 37.93 0.77 36.44
CA HIS A 5 38.00 0.07 35.16
C HIS A 5 37.32 0.92 34.08
N SER A 6 38.13 1.58 33.25
CA SER A 6 37.69 2.24 32.02
C SER A 6 37.38 1.19 30.94
N VAL A 7 36.09 1.00 30.65
CA VAL A 7 35.64 0.20 29.51
C VAL A 7 35.71 1.06 28.25
N ARG A 8 36.66 0.76 27.35
CA ARG A 8 36.78 1.41 26.03
C ARG A 8 35.82 0.73 25.04
N VAL A 9 34.66 1.32 24.83
CA VAL A 9 33.72 0.93 23.76
C VAL A 9 34.30 1.39 22.42
N HIS A 10 34.72 0.44 21.59
CA HIS A 10 35.17 0.70 20.22
C HIS A 10 33.94 0.77 19.31
N CYS A 11 33.55 1.99 18.90
CA CYS A 11 32.60 2.20 17.82
C CYS A 11 33.22 1.77 16.49
N PHE A 12 32.88 0.58 16.01
CA PHE A 12 33.10 0.21 14.62
C PHE A 12 32.02 0.89 13.77
N ALA A 13 32.38 1.99 13.13
CA ALA A 13 31.60 2.58 12.06
C ALA A 13 31.66 1.64 10.84
N ALA A 14 30.61 0.84 10.64
CA ALA A 14 30.45 0.05 9.43
C ALA A 14 30.05 0.99 8.29
N LEU A 15 31.03 1.32 7.45
CA LEU A 15 30.88 2.14 6.26
C LEU A 15 30.22 1.29 5.16
N VAL A 16 28.89 1.40 5.02
CA VAL A 16 28.15 0.74 3.93
C VAL A 16 28.39 1.55 2.66
N ALA A 17 29.38 1.13 1.87
CA ALA A 17 29.61 1.65 0.53
C ALA A 17 28.52 1.10 -0.41
N VAL A 18 27.52 1.93 -0.72
CA VAL A 18 26.57 1.66 -1.80
C VAL A 18 27.32 1.85 -3.12
N ALA A 19 27.75 0.75 -3.73
CA ALA A 19 28.34 0.76 -5.06
C ALA A 19 27.24 1.04 -6.09
N SER A 20 27.11 2.30 -6.50
CA SER A 20 26.32 2.72 -7.64
C SER A 20 26.93 2.16 -8.92
N ALA A 21 26.48 0.97 -9.34
CA ALA A 21 26.79 0.47 -10.66
C ALA A 21 26.01 1.32 -11.69
N ALA A 22 26.70 2.26 -12.32
CA ALA A 22 26.20 2.99 -13.48
C ALA A 22 26.02 1.99 -14.63
N VAL A 23 24.80 1.50 -14.80
CA VAL A 23 24.43 0.74 -15.99
C VAL A 23 24.24 1.75 -17.11
N SER A 24 25.23 1.82 -18.01
CA SER A 24 25.14 2.58 -19.26
C SER A 24 24.07 1.95 -20.13
N VAL A 25 22.86 2.53 -20.11
CA VAL A 25 21.77 2.14 -21.01
C VAL A 25 22.14 2.65 -22.42
N PRO A 26 22.24 1.78 -23.43
CA PRO A 26 22.49 2.22 -24.81
C PRO A 26 21.33 3.11 -25.26
N ALA A 27 21.66 4.26 -25.85
CA ALA A 27 20.72 5.18 -26.46
C ALA A 27 20.06 4.49 -27.68
N GLN A 28 18.93 3.81 -27.44
CA GLN A 28 18.03 3.42 -28.51
C GLN A 28 17.37 4.68 -29.06
N ALA A 29 17.54 4.90 -30.37
CA ALA A 29 16.80 5.90 -31.11
C ALA A 29 15.31 5.73 -30.80
N ALA A 30 14.72 6.76 -30.19
CA ALA A 30 13.33 6.75 -29.79
C ALA A 30 12.47 6.54 -31.04
N PRO A 31 11.63 5.50 -31.12
CA PRO A 31 10.60 5.43 -32.13
C PRO A 31 9.72 6.67 -31.98
N ASP A 32 9.43 7.34 -33.10
CA ASP A 32 8.56 8.51 -33.19
C ASP A 32 7.30 8.22 -32.37
N SER A 33 7.24 8.83 -31.19
CA SER A 33 6.15 8.59 -30.25
C SER A 33 4.88 9.09 -30.93
N PRO A 34 3.85 8.24 -31.07
CA PRO A 34 2.59 8.68 -31.63
C PRO A 34 2.16 9.90 -30.83
N THR A 35 1.96 11.02 -31.53
CA THR A 35 1.43 12.25 -30.96
C THR A 35 0.09 11.89 -30.35
N THR A 36 0.12 11.56 -29.07
CA THR A 36 -1.07 11.22 -28.29
C THR A 36 -1.79 12.54 -28.23
N SER A 37 -2.88 12.63 -28.99
CA SER A 37 -3.87 13.67 -28.86
C SER A 37 -4.00 13.96 -27.37
N THR A 38 -3.79 15.20 -26.98
CA THR A 38 -4.12 15.65 -25.64
C THR A 38 -5.63 15.62 -25.55
N ASP A 39 -6.17 14.40 -25.45
CA ASP A 39 -7.57 14.15 -25.22
C ASP A 39 -7.92 14.90 -23.95
N ASP A 40 -9.05 15.58 -24.03
CA ASP A 40 -9.60 16.51 -23.07
C ASP A 40 -9.85 15.75 -21.75
N VAL A 41 -8.79 15.58 -20.94
CA VAL A 41 -8.89 14.93 -19.62
C VAL A 41 -9.68 15.88 -18.75
N GLN A 42 -11.00 15.65 -18.66
CA GLN A 42 -11.83 16.39 -17.73
C GLN A 42 -11.27 16.18 -16.31
N PRO A 43 -11.03 17.26 -15.57
CA PRO A 43 -10.56 17.15 -14.19
C PRO A 43 -11.60 16.39 -13.38
N LEU A 44 -11.14 15.46 -12.52
CA LEU A 44 -12.03 14.74 -11.62
C LEU A 44 -12.70 15.73 -10.67
N ARG A 45 -14.03 15.73 -10.62
CA ARG A 45 -14.82 16.58 -9.73
C ARG A 45 -15.42 15.77 -8.61
N ALA A 46 -15.36 16.26 -7.37
CA ALA A 46 -16.05 15.64 -6.24
C ALA A 46 -16.39 16.66 -5.14
N GLU A 47 -17.44 16.38 -4.37
CA GLU A 47 -17.78 17.11 -3.14
C GLU A 47 -17.31 16.30 -1.94
N LEU A 48 -16.66 16.91 -0.95
CA LEU A 48 -16.47 16.27 0.35
C LEU A 48 -17.53 16.77 1.34
N VAL A 49 -18.23 15.85 1.98
CA VAL A 49 -19.23 16.14 3.00
C VAL A 49 -18.73 15.58 4.34
N ILE A 50 -18.52 16.45 5.32
CA ILE A 50 -18.07 16.04 6.66
C ILE A 50 -19.23 16.15 7.64
N ASP A 51 -19.71 15.00 8.13
CA ASP A 51 -20.73 14.90 9.16
C ASP A 51 -20.11 14.56 10.52
N THR A 52 -20.05 15.56 11.38
CA THR A 52 -19.61 15.45 12.79
C THR A 52 -20.74 15.71 13.77
N THR A 53 -21.99 15.70 13.32
CA THR A 53 -23.16 16.08 14.15
C THR A 53 -23.30 15.20 15.39
N ALA A 54 -22.94 13.92 15.28
CA ALA A 54 -22.97 12.95 16.39
C ALA A 54 -21.97 13.25 17.52
N LEU A 55 -21.00 14.15 17.31
CA LEU A 55 -20.01 14.54 18.33
C LEU A 55 -20.49 15.64 19.29
N GLY A 56 -21.70 16.20 19.08
CA GLY A 56 -22.22 17.29 19.90
C GLY A 56 -21.33 18.54 19.83
N ASP A 57 -20.99 19.11 20.99
CA ASP A 57 -20.23 20.37 21.09
C ASP A 57 -18.83 20.30 20.48
N GLY A 58 -18.22 19.11 20.41
CA GLY A 58 -16.92 18.90 19.76
C GLY A 58 -16.99 18.82 18.23
N GLY A 59 -18.18 18.65 17.67
CA GLY A 59 -18.40 18.44 16.24
C GLY A 59 -17.91 19.58 15.35
N PRO A 60 -18.23 20.87 15.64
CA PRO A 60 -17.80 21.99 14.82
C PRO A 60 -16.28 22.13 14.72
N SER A 61 -15.55 21.99 15.84
CA SER A 61 -14.09 22.07 15.83
C SER A 61 -13.46 20.95 15.03
N MET A 62 -13.97 19.71 15.15
CA MET A 62 -13.49 18.58 14.36
C MET A 62 -13.77 18.78 12.86
N ARG A 63 -14.95 19.32 12.51
CA ARG A 63 -15.34 19.61 11.13
C ARG A 63 -14.39 20.62 10.50
N ASP A 64 -14.06 21.70 11.20
CA ASP A 64 -13.19 22.75 10.65
C ASP A 64 -11.77 22.21 10.37
N VAL A 65 -11.27 21.34 11.25
CA VAL A 65 -9.96 20.70 11.07
C VAL A 65 -9.99 19.69 9.91
N LEU A 66 -11.05 18.89 9.79
CA LEU A 66 -11.24 17.97 8.66
C LEU A 66 -11.43 18.71 7.32
N ALA A 67 -12.13 19.85 7.32
CA ALA A 67 -12.31 20.69 6.14
C ALA A 67 -11.01 21.36 5.69
N GLN A 68 -10.05 21.55 6.60
CA GLN A 68 -8.70 21.98 6.21
C GLN A 68 -7.92 20.84 5.56
N LEU A 69 -7.99 19.62 6.12
CA LEU A 69 -7.38 18.42 5.55
C LEU A 69 -7.92 18.13 4.14
N GLU A 70 -9.24 18.30 3.94
CA GLU A 70 -9.92 18.21 2.64
C GLU A 70 -9.22 19.02 1.56
N LYS A 71 -9.04 20.32 1.81
CA LYS A 71 -8.50 21.26 0.83
C LYS A 71 -7.11 20.88 0.39
N ASP A 72 -6.31 20.33 1.31
CA ASP A 72 -4.95 19.91 1.00
C ASP A 72 -4.95 18.59 0.20
N VAL A 73 -5.73 17.59 0.63
CA VAL A 73 -5.76 16.27 -0.02
C VAL A 73 -6.41 16.31 -1.41
N LEU A 74 -7.54 17.00 -1.58
CA LEU A 74 -8.22 17.11 -2.87
C LEU A 74 -7.36 17.89 -3.88
N ARG A 75 -6.74 18.99 -3.44
CA ARG A 75 -5.88 19.82 -4.29
C ARG A 75 -4.61 19.08 -4.71
N GLU A 76 -3.98 18.32 -3.81
CA GLU A 76 -2.80 17.51 -4.13
C GLU A 76 -3.10 16.46 -5.21
N ARG A 77 -4.32 15.93 -5.24
CA ARG A 77 -4.78 14.96 -6.24
C ARG A 77 -5.41 15.57 -7.49
N GLY A 78 -5.46 16.90 -7.61
CA GLY A 78 -6.08 17.57 -8.75
C GLY A 78 -7.60 17.35 -8.84
N VAL A 79 -8.25 17.05 -7.71
CA VAL A 79 -9.71 16.93 -7.65
C VAL A 79 -10.30 18.33 -7.52
N GLU A 80 -11.13 18.71 -8.47
CA GLU A 80 -11.86 19.98 -8.44
C GLU A 80 -13.15 19.87 -7.63
N PRO A 81 -13.66 20.99 -7.08
CA PRO A 81 -14.98 21.00 -6.44
C PRO A 81 -16.07 20.54 -7.41
N ALA A 82 -17.06 19.80 -6.88
CA ALA A 82 -18.29 19.46 -7.58
C ALA A 82 -18.99 20.71 -8.13
N GLN A 83 -19.55 20.60 -9.33
CA GLN A 83 -20.32 21.64 -10.01
C GLN A 83 -21.80 21.27 -10.18
N SER A 84 -22.13 19.98 -10.07
CA SER A 84 -23.46 19.43 -10.29
C SER A 84 -23.82 18.41 -9.21
N ALA A 85 -25.12 18.13 -9.06
CA ALA A 85 -25.60 17.07 -8.18
C ALA A 85 -25.29 15.65 -8.72
N ASP A 86 -24.82 15.56 -9.97
CA ASP A 86 -24.37 14.30 -10.59
C ASP A 86 -22.92 13.96 -10.23
N ASP A 87 -22.14 14.94 -9.76
CA ASP A 87 -20.76 14.72 -9.31
C ASP A 87 -20.75 13.84 -8.04
N PRO A 88 -19.74 12.98 -7.88
CA PRO A 88 -19.62 12.11 -6.72
C PRO A 88 -19.39 12.93 -5.43
N ARG A 89 -19.99 12.46 -4.34
CA ARG A 89 -19.85 13.01 -3.00
C ARG A 89 -19.11 12.00 -2.12
N ILE A 90 -17.98 12.39 -1.56
CA ILE A 90 -17.28 11.61 -0.54
C ILE A 90 -17.85 12.06 0.81
N VAL A 91 -18.53 11.18 1.53
CA VAL A 91 -19.13 11.51 2.82
C VAL A 91 -18.26 10.92 3.93
N VAL A 92 -17.77 11.76 4.83
CA VAL A 92 -16.99 11.38 6.02
C VAL A 92 -17.86 11.58 7.24
N VAL A 93 -18.25 10.50 7.88
CA VAL A 93 -19.07 10.53 9.10
C VAL A 93 -18.19 10.19 10.29
N VAL A 94 -18.16 11.07 11.29
CA VAL A 94 -17.43 10.87 12.55
C VAL A 94 -18.43 10.76 13.69
N ARG A 95 -18.41 9.62 14.38
CA ARG A 95 -19.32 9.33 15.51
C ARG A 95 -18.53 8.90 16.74
N PRO A 96 -19.06 9.10 17.95
CA PRO A 96 -18.52 8.48 19.15
C PRO A 96 -18.53 6.95 18.99
N LEU A 97 -17.50 6.28 19.49
CA LEU A 97 -17.39 4.81 19.39
C LEU A 97 -18.48 4.08 20.19
N SER A 98 -18.91 4.68 21.31
CA SER A 98 -20.04 4.24 22.12
C SER A 98 -20.74 5.45 22.76
N GLU A 99 -21.96 5.26 23.26
CA GLU A 99 -22.62 6.30 24.07
C GLU A 99 -21.76 6.63 25.30
N GLY A 100 -21.54 7.93 25.57
CA GLY A 100 -20.69 8.39 26.66
C GLY A 100 -19.20 8.10 26.48
N ALA A 101 -18.76 7.70 25.29
CA ALA A 101 -17.35 7.54 24.99
C ALA A 101 -16.59 8.86 25.16
N SER A 102 -15.29 8.76 25.41
CA SER A 102 -14.43 9.93 25.43
C SER A 102 -14.43 10.61 24.06
N VAL A 103 -14.18 11.93 24.02
CA VAL A 103 -13.98 12.69 22.77
C VAL A 103 -12.85 12.12 21.90
N PHE A 104 -11.97 11.28 22.47
CA PHE A 104 -10.88 10.60 21.79
C PHE A 104 -11.23 9.20 21.24
N ASP A 105 -12.45 8.72 21.50
CA ASP A 105 -12.93 7.40 21.08
C ASP A 105 -13.97 7.57 19.98
N ASN A 106 -13.53 7.55 18.71
CA ASN A 106 -14.35 7.86 17.55
C ASN A 106 -14.38 6.68 16.57
N ARG A 107 -15.54 6.44 15.96
CA ARG A 107 -15.71 5.66 14.73
C ARG A 107 -15.79 6.62 13.55
N VAL A 108 -14.96 6.38 12.55
CA VAL A 108 -15.02 7.11 11.27
C VAL A 108 -15.52 6.17 10.21
N GLU A 109 -16.51 6.61 9.44
CA GLU A 109 -17.00 5.94 8.24
C GLU A 109 -16.83 6.89 7.05
N VAL A 110 -16.38 6.36 5.93
CA VAL A 110 -16.28 7.08 4.67
C VAL A 110 -17.04 6.32 3.62
N THR A 111 -17.95 7.02 2.96
CA THR A 111 -18.77 6.51 1.86
C THR A 111 -18.56 7.37 0.62
N ILE A 112 -18.81 6.78 -0.54
CA ILE A 112 -18.94 7.52 -1.80
C ILE A 112 -20.40 7.41 -2.24
N GLU A 113 -21.02 8.55 -2.50
CA GLU A 113 -22.37 8.65 -3.05
C GLU A 113 -22.31 9.27 -4.44
N GLN A 114 -23.09 8.75 -5.38
CA GLN A 114 -23.29 9.36 -6.69
C GLN A 114 -24.79 9.39 -6.97
N ARG A 115 -25.33 10.58 -7.31
CA ARG A 115 -26.78 10.77 -7.52
C ARG A 115 -27.63 10.28 -6.34
N GLY A 116 -27.14 10.46 -5.11
CA GLY A 116 -27.81 10.02 -3.89
C GLY A 116 -27.86 8.51 -3.67
N GLN A 117 -27.15 7.72 -4.49
CA GLN A 117 -26.98 6.29 -4.30
C GLN A 117 -25.58 6.01 -3.79
N LEU A 118 -25.46 5.08 -2.83
CA LEU A 118 -24.18 4.60 -2.37
C LEU A 118 -23.47 3.90 -3.54
N TRP A 119 -22.27 4.35 -3.88
CA TRP A 119 -21.42 3.66 -4.84
C TRP A 119 -21.09 2.27 -4.25
N SER A 120 -21.47 1.20 -4.95
CA SER A 120 -21.39 -0.19 -4.44
C SER A 120 -20.03 -0.51 -3.79
N ASP A 121 -20.07 -1.16 -2.63
CA ASP A 121 -18.88 -1.58 -1.84
C ASP A 121 -17.93 -0.45 -1.40
N ALA A 122 -18.40 0.80 -1.42
CA ALA A 122 -17.61 1.98 -1.07
C ALA A 122 -17.84 2.51 0.35
N SER A 123 -18.37 1.71 1.28
CA SER A 123 -18.30 2.03 2.71
C SER A 123 -17.07 1.38 3.33
N TRP A 124 -16.21 2.19 3.93
CA TRP A 124 -15.12 1.73 4.76
C TRP A 124 -15.00 2.61 5.99
N GLY A 125 -14.51 2.05 7.08
CA GLY A 125 -14.35 2.80 8.32
C GLY A 125 -13.32 2.19 9.23
N PHE A 126 -12.99 2.94 10.28
CA PHE A 126 -12.15 2.43 11.36
C PHE A 126 -12.62 2.97 12.71
N ASP A 127 -12.33 2.18 13.73
CA ASP A 127 -12.46 2.58 15.12
C ASP A 127 -11.12 3.17 15.61
N CYS A 128 -11.19 4.34 16.24
CA CYS A 128 -10.07 5.06 16.80
C CYS A 128 -10.30 5.25 18.30
N ALA A 129 -9.85 4.29 19.10
CA ALA A 129 -9.87 4.40 20.55
C ALA A 129 -8.64 5.20 21.03
N ARG A 130 -8.87 6.21 21.86
CA ARG A 130 -7.87 7.10 22.48
C ARG A 130 -6.92 7.75 21.47
N CYS A 131 -7.46 8.11 20.30
CA CYS A 131 -6.68 8.77 19.27
C CYS A 131 -6.55 10.26 19.58
N SER A 132 -5.35 10.81 19.41
CA SER A 132 -5.20 12.26 19.28
C SER A 132 -5.78 12.73 17.95
N ASP A 133 -6.15 14.01 17.88
CA ASP A 133 -6.66 14.64 16.67
C ASP A 133 -5.72 14.40 15.48
N GLY A 134 -4.41 14.59 15.67
CA GLY A 134 -3.42 14.35 14.61
C GLY A 134 -3.40 12.92 14.07
N HIS A 135 -3.59 11.91 14.94
CA HIS A 135 -3.65 10.52 14.51
C HIS A 135 -4.97 10.20 13.78
N LEU A 136 -6.08 10.76 14.25
CA LEU A 136 -7.37 10.67 13.57
C LEU A 136 -7.28 11.27 12.16
N LEU A 137 -6.78 12.50 12.04
CA LEU A 137 -6.61 13.20 10.75
C LEU A 137 -5.70 12.45 9.80
N SER A 138 -4.57 11.90 10.29
CA SER A 138 -3.67 11.11 9.47
C SER A 138 -4.38 9.88 8.87
N LYS A 139 -5.17 9.16 9.67
CA LYS A 139 -5.94 8.01 9.16
C LYS A 139 -7.06 8.43 8.21
N VAL A 140 -7.78 9.51 8.50
CA VAL A 140 -8.81 10.05 7.59
C VAL A 140 -8.18 10.42 6.25
N GLY A 141 -7.01 11.07 6.24
CA GLY A 141 -6.30 11.42 5.01
C GLY A 141 -5.95 10.20 4.15
N VAL A 142 -5.49 9.10 4.76
CA VAL A 142 -5.24 7.83 4.05
C VAL A 142 -6.53 7.25 3.45
N MET A 143 -7.65 7.33 4.18
CA MET A 143 -8.94 6.86 3.65
C MET A 143 -9.44 7.75 2.51
N LEU A 144 -9.30 9.07 2.61
CA LEU A 144 -9.66 10.00 1.54
C LEU A 144 -8.82 9.75 0.28
N HIS A 145 -7.53 9.49 0.43
CA HIS A 145 -6.67 9.14 -0.70
C HIS A 145 -7.15 7.86 -1.41
N SER A 146 -7.59 6.88 -0.63
CA SER A 146 -8.15 5.62 -1.13
C SER A 146 -9.52 5.85 -1.82
N ALA A 147 -10.35 6.74 -1.25
CA ALA A 147 -11.62 7.17 -1.83
C ALA A 147 -11.42 7.78 -3.22
N ILE A 148 -10.49 8.74 -3.31
CA ILE A 148 -10.17 9.44 -4.56
C ILE A 148 -9.62 8.47 -5.61
N THR A 149 -8.75 7.54 -5.21
CA THR A 149 -8.21 6.53 -6.15
C THR A 149 -9.33 5.65 -6.72
N ARG A 150 -10.31 5.26 -5.91
CA ARG A 150 -11.49 4.53 -6.41
C ARG A 150 -12.36 5.36 -7.33
N LEU A 151 -12.52 6.67 -7.06
CA LEU A 151 -13.19 7.57 -7.99
C LEU A 151 -12.45 7.68 -9.32
N GLU A 152 -11.12 7.79 -9.30
CA GLU A 152 -10.28 7.80 -10.50
C GLU A 152 -10.43 6.50 -11.32
N GLU A 153 -10.47 5.35 -10.64
CA GLU A 153 -10.68 4.04 -11.27
C GLU A 153 -12.08 3.88 -11.83
N GLY A 154 -13.11 4.32 -11.10
CA GLY A 154 -14.51 4.22 -11.51
C GLY A 154 -14.92 5.22 -12.60
N SER A 155 -14.25 6.38 -12.67
CA SER A 155 -14.49 7.39 -13.71
C SER A 155 -13.85 7.03 -15.05
N ARG A 156 -12.90 6.08 -15.06
CA ARG A 156 -12.49 5.40 -16.28
C ARG A 156 -13.61 4.44 -16.62
N ASP A 157 -14.65 4.97 -17.26
CA ASP A 157 -15.72 4.16 -17.87
C ASP A 157 -15.03 2.96 -18.53
N PRO A 158 -15.45 1.70 -18.22
CA PRO A 158 -14.98 0.59 -19.00
C PRO A 158 -15.38 0.95 -20.42
N VAL A 159 -14.39 1.20 -21.30
CA VAL A 159 -14.63 1.45 -22.71
C VAL A 159 -15.64 0.39 -23.11
N VAL A 160 -16.88 0.83 -23.33
CA VAL A 160 -17.92 -0.04 -23.83
C VAL A 160 -17.38 -0.34 -25.21
N VAL A 161 -16.62 -1.42 -25.31
CA VAL A 161 -16.29 -2.06 -26.56
C VAL A 161 -17.67 -2.44 -27.03
N GLU A 162 -18.29 -1.56 -27.82
CA GLU A 162 -19.55 -1.83 -28.48
C GLU A 162 -19.38 -3.25 -29.01
N PRO A 163 -20.16 -4.22 -28.52
CA PRO A 163 -20.09 -5.58 -29.03
C PRO A 163 -20.17 -5.42 -30.53
N PRO A 164 -19.18 -5.93 -31.30
CA PRO A 164 -19.14 -5.72 -32.74
C PRO A 164 -20.53 -6.02 -33.27
N GLU A 165 -21.17 -5.05 -33.92
CA GLU A 165 -22.55 -5.15 -34.40
C GLU A 165 -22.70 -6.48 -35.13
N ASP A 166 -23.26 -7.47 -34.43
CA ASP A 166 -23.51 -8.78 -34.99
C ASP A 166 -24.73 -8.60 -35.87
N LYS A 167 -24.45 -8.32 -37.15
CA LYS A 167 -25.45 -8.26 -38.20
C LYS A 167 -26.07 -9.65 -38.34
N GLY A 168 -27.16 -9.84 -37.61
CA GLY A 168 -28.23 -10.77 -37.92
C GLY A 168 -27.84 -12.24 -37.76
N SER A 169 -28.26 -12.82 -36.65
CA SER A 169 -28.76 -14.20 -36.65
C SER A 169 -29.81 -14.33 -35.54
N GLU A 170 -31.07 -14.28 -35.96
CA GLU A 170 -32.20 -14.79 -35.19
C GLU A 170 -32.01 -16.31 -35.02
N ASP A 171 -31.30 -16.72 -33.97
CA ASP A 171 -31.48 -18.06 -33.42
C ASP A 171 -31.07 -18.01 -31.95
N SER A 172 -32.06 -17.97 -31.08
CA SER A 172 -31.90 -17.93 -29.63
C SER A 172 -31.49 -19.33 -29.16
N PRO A 173 -30.23 -19.58 -28.74
CA PRO A 173 -29.85 -20.87 -28.21
C PRO A 173 -30.27 -20.94 -26.75
N GLU A 174 -30.94 -22.04 -26.41
CA GLU A 174 -31.30 -22.46 -25.05
C GLU A 174 -30.15 -22.24 -24.04
N PRO A 175 -30.45 -21.88 -22.77
CA PRO A 175 -29.44 -21.64 -21.75
C PRO A 175 -28.59 -22.90 -21.55
N LYS A 176 -27.35 -22.85 -22.02
CA LYS A 176 -26.38 -23.92 -21.83
C LYS A 176 -26.00 -23.94 -20.35
N VAL A 177 -26.52 -24.91 -19.62
CA VAL A 177 -26.17 -25.24 -18.24
C VAL A 177 -24.63 -25.34 -18.15
N GLU A 178 -24.00 -24.34 -17.53
CA GLU A 178 -22.56 -24.37 -17.26
C GLU A 178 -22.28 -25.57 -16.36
N PRO A 179 -21.35 -26.47 -16.76
CA PRO A 179 -20.94 -27.56 -15.89
C PRO A 179 -20.32 -26.97 -14.61
N PRO A 180 -20.48 -27.64 -13.47
CA PRO A 180 -19.88 -27.20 -12.21
C PRO A 180 -18.40 -26.97 -12.43
N ILE A 181 -17.93 -25.77 -12.10
CA ILE A 181 -16.51 -25.43 -12.12
C ILE A 181 -15.86 -26.32 -11.07
N ASP A 182 -15.26 -27.42 -11.52
CA ASP A 182 -14.45 -28.30 -10.67
C ASP A 182 -13.42 -27.43 -9.95
N ASP A 183 -13.43 -27.50 -8.61
CA ASP A 183 -12.51 -26.80 -7.72
C ASP A 183 -11.06 -27.10 -8.09
N VAL A 184 -10.49 -26.31 -9.01
CA VAL A 184 -9.08 -26.42 -9.38
C VAL A 184 -8.27 -26.16 -8.10
N PRO A 185 -7.51 -27.15 -7.60
CA PRO A 185 -6.79 -27.00 -6.35
C PRO A 185 -5.86 -25.79 -6.43
N LYS A 186 -6.17 -24.74 -5.66
CA LYS A 186 -5.34 -23.53 -5.63
C LYS A 186 -3.93 -23.94 -5.19
N PRO A 187 -2.88 -23.63 -5.98
CA PRO A 187 -1.53 -24.04 -5.65
C PRO A 187 -1.12 -23.41 -4.32
N LYS A 188 -0.85 -24.26 -3.32
CA LYS A 188 -0.46 -23.80 -1.98
C LYS A 188 0.89 -23.06 -2.07
N PRO A 189 1.01 -21.87 -1.46
CA PRO A 189 2.28 -21.15 -1.45
C PRO A 189 3.35 -21.99 -0.75
N GLY A 190 4.53 -22.09 -1.36
CA GLY A 190 5.64 -22.89 -0.82
C GLY A 190 6.16 -22.36 0.52
N PRO A 191 6.85 -23.19 1.33
CA PRO A 191 7.32 -22.82 2.67
C PRO A 191 8.28 -21.62 2.67
N LEU A 192 9.00 -21.36 1.57
CA LEU A 192 9.86 -20.18 1.42
C LEU A 192 9.07 -18.87 1.45
N VAL A 193 7.88 -18.85 0.84
CA VAL A 193 7.04 -17.63 0.80
C VAL A 193 6.53 -17.32 2.20
N TRP A 194 6.13 -18.34 2.96
CA TRP A 194 5.74 -18.21 4.36
C TRP A 194 6.89 -17.74 5.25
N ALA A 195 8.09 -18.29 5.08
CA ALA A 195 9.27 -17.85 5.81
C ALA A 195 9.62 -16.38 5.51
N GLY A 196 9.54 -15.95 4.25
CA GLY A 196 9.73 -14.56 3.84
C GLY A 196 8.70 -13.62 4.47
N ALA A 197 7.41 -13.99 4.41
CA ALA A 197 6.32 -13.20 5.00
C ALA A 197 6.43 -13.07 6.52
N ALA A 198 6.72 -14.16 7.23
CA ALA A 198 6.91 -14.14 8.68
C ALA A 198 8.11 -13.27 9.09
N THR A 199 9.23 -13.38 8.38
CA THR A 199 10.44 -12.58 8.65
C THR A 199 10.19 -11.08 8.39
N ALA A 200 9.46 -10.76 7.31
CA ALA A 200 9.10 -9.38 6.99
C ALA A 200 8.18 -8.76 8.07
N LEU A 201 7.20 -9.51 8.58
CA LEU A 201 6.33 -9.06 9.67
C LEU A 201 7.11 -8.77 10.95
N VAL A 202 8.08 -9.62 11.32
CA VAL A 202 8.97 -9.39 12.46
C VAL A 202 9.81 -8.12 12.24
N GLY A 203 10.31 -7.89 11.02
CA GLY A 203 11.03 -6.67 10.66
C GLY A 203 10.19 -5.40 10.84
N VAL A 204 8.95 -5.40 10.34
CA VAL A 204 8.01 -4.27 10.49
C VAL A 204 7.69 -4.01 11.97
N ALA A 205 7.42 -5.06 12.76
CA ALA A 205 7.18 -4.92 14.20
C ALA A 205 8.39 -4.33 14.93
N GLY A 206 9.61 -4.77 14.58
CA GLY A 206 10.85 -4.25 15.14
C GLY A 206 11.06 -2.76 14.86
N ILE A 207 10.77 -2.30 13.64
CA ILE A 207 10.86 -0.88 13.27
C ILE A 207 9.78 -0.06 13.99
N ALA A 208 8.54 -0.56 14.01
CA ALA A 208 7.41 0.13 14.65
C ALA A 208 7.63 0.36 16.16
N VAL A 209 8.30 -0.57 16.85
CA VAL A 209 8.68 -0.42 18.26
C VAL A 209 9.98 0.38 18.43
N GLY A 210 10.96 0.17 17.54
CA GLY A 210 12.30 0.77 17.63
C GLY A 210 12.33 2.28 17.39
N VAL A 211 11.61 2.78 16.38
CA VAL A 211 11.57 4.21 16.04
C VAL A 211 11.04 5.09 17.19
N PRO A 212 9.89 4.81 17.81
CA PRO A 212 9.42 5.62 18.93
C PRO A 212 10.31 5.52 20.17
N LEU A 213 10.98 4.38 20.39
CA LEU A 213 12.00 4.25 21.45
C LEU A 213 13.24 5.11 21.17
N ALA A 214 13.69 5.17 19.91
CA ALA A 214 14.86 5.95 19.50
C ALA A 214 14.62 7.46 19.56
N LEU A 215 13.39 7.90 19.26
CA LEU A 215 13.00 9.31 19.26
C LEU A 215 12.58 9.84 20.64
N ARG A 216 12.37 8.96 21.63
CA ARG A 216 11.99 9.39 22.97
C ARG A 216 13.14 10.18 23.60
N GLU A 217 12.86 11.40 24.04
CA GLU A 217 13.84 12.18 24.81
C GLU A 217 14.15 11.48 26.14
N ASP A 218 15.43 11.43 26.49
CA ASP A 218 15.88 10.84 27.74
C ASP A 218 15.26 11.63 28.90
N ARG A 219 14.31 11.02 29.61
CA ARG A 219 13.76 11.62 30.83
C ARG A 219 14.74 11.41 31.96
N ILE A 220 15.19 12.50 32.55
CA ILE A 220 15.95 12.46 33.80
C ILE A 220 14.95 12.12 34.91
N ILE A 221 14.80 10.83 35.19
CA ILE A 221 14.08 10.34 36.37
C ILE A 221 15.10 10.33 37.50
N GLY A 222 15.21 11.44 38.22
CA GLY A 222 16.09 11.56 39.36
C GLY A 222 15.65 12.74 40.23
N ASP A 223 15.54 12.49 41.53
CA ASP A 223 15.34 13.53 42.54
C ASP A 223 16.50 14.52 42.48
N LEU A 224 16.21 15.83 42.46
CA LEU A 224 17.21 16.88 42.15
C LEU A 224 18.44 16.83 43.06
N ASP A 225 18.31 16.27 44.26
CA ASP A 225 19.33 16.24 45.31
C ASP A 225 20.13 14.93 45.40
N SER A 226 19.89 13.95 44.53
CA SER A 226 20.60 12.67 44.60
C SER A 226 21.90 12.69 43.74
N PRO A 227 23.10 12.54 44.36
CA PRO A 227 24.39 12.60 43.64
C PRO A 227 24.67 11.39 42.73
N LYS A 228 23.73 10.44 42.62
CA LYS A 228 23.79 9.30 41.71
C LYS A 228 22.72 9.44 40.63
N ARG A 229 22.94 10.35 39.67
CA ARG A 229 22.15 10.40 38.44
C ARG A 229 22.51 9.18 37.58
N GLN A 230 21.76 8.08 37.72
CA GLN A 230 21.78 7.02 36.73
C GLN A 230 20.92 7.45 35.55
N GLY A 231 21.55 8.06 34.54
CA GLY A 231 20.88 8.33 33.28
C GLY A 231 20.53 7.01 32.59
N LEU A 232 19.25 6.65 32.56
CA LEU A 232 18.76 5.60 31.66
C LEU A 232 18.85 6.15 30.23
N GLN A 233 19.95 5.84 29.53
CA GLN A 233 20.07 6.11 28.10
C GLN A 233 19.13 5.19 27.34
N THR A 234 17.99 5.72 26.91
CA THR A 234 16.96 4.96 26.17
C THR A 234 17.25 4.91 24.67
N ARG A 235 18.10 5.83 24.18
CA ARG A 235 18.46 5.94 22.75
C ARG A 235 19.24 4.73 22.21
N THR A 236 20.21 4.22 22.98
CA THR A 236 21.09 3.12 22.56
C THR A 236 20.32 1.83 22.22
N PRO A 237 19.41 1.33 23.08
CA PRO A 237 18.60 0.16 22.73
C PRO A 237 17.60 0.45 21.58
N GLY A 238 17.10 1.70 21.45
CA GLY A 238 16.21 2.10 20.36
C GLY A 238 16.86 1.97 18.97
N TRP A 239 18.08 2.46 18.81
CA TRP A 239 18.83 2.32 17.55
C TRP A 239 19.19 0.87 17.24
N ALA A 240 19.55 0.08 18.26
CA ALA A 240 19.85 -1.33 18.08
C ALA A 240 18.63 -2.13 17.58
N LEU A 241 17.45 -1.92 18.18
CA LEU A 241 16.21 -2.58 17.76
C LEU A 241 15.80 -2.16 16.34
N THR A 242 15.93 -0.88 16.02
CA THR A 242 15.63 -0.36 14.67
C THR A 242 16.56 -0.98 13.62
N GLY A 243 17.85 -1.10 13.92
CA GLY A 243 18.83 -1.74 13.03
C GLY A 243 18.53 -3.22 12.78
N ILE A 244 18.21 -3.98 13.83
CA ILE A 244 17.81 -5.39 13.70
C ILE A 244 16.52 -5.52 12.87
N GLY A 245 15.53 -4.67 13.11
CA GLY A 245 14.27 -4.65 12.36
C GLY A 245 14.48 -4.36 10.87
N ALA A 246 15.31 -3.37 10.54
CA ALA A 246 15.65 -3.04 9.15
C ALA A 246 16.38 -4.19 8.44
N ALA A 247 17.34 -4.83 9.09
CA ALA A 247 18.05 -5.98 8.53
C ALA A 247 17.11 -7.18 8.28
N ALA A 248 16.19 -7.46 9.22
CA ALA A 248 15.18 -8.50 9.07
C ALA A 248 14.21 -8.20 7.91
N LEU A 249 13.79 -6.94 7.74
CA LEU A 249 12.88 -6.53 6.67
C LEU A 249 13.52 -6.70 5.28
N VAL A 250 14.78 -6.26 5.10
CA VAL A 250 15.52 -6.44 3.84
C VAL A 250 15.69 -7.92 3.51
N THR A 251 16.07 -8.73 4.51
CA THR A 251 16.26 -10.18 4.35
C THR A 251 14.92 -10.87 4.00
N GLY A 252 13.84 -10.51 4.69
CA GLY A 252 12.50 -11.03 4.42
C GLY A 252 11.98 -10.68 3.03
N GLY A 253 12.19 -9.44 2.58
CA GLY A 253 11.85 -8.98 1.23
C GLY A 253 12.62 -9.72 0.13
N ALA A 254 13.92 -9.95 0.33
CA ALA A 254 14.74 -10.74 -0.60
C ALA A 254 14.25 -12.20 -0.71
N LEU A 255 13.90 -12.84 0.41
CA LEU A 255 13.36 -14.20 0.39
C LEU A 255 11.98 -14.27 -0.28
N LEU A 256 11.12 -13.27 -0.04
CA LEU A 256 9.79 -13.21 -0.60
C LEU A 256 9.82 -13.00 -2.12
N THR A 257 10.67 -12.11 -2.63
CA THR A 257 10.86 -11.88 -4.07
C THR A 257 11.40 -13.14 -4.78
N VAL A 258 12.43 -13.79 -4.22
CA VAL A 258 12.96 -15.05 -4.78
C VAL A 258 11.90 -16.17 -4.75
N GLY A 259 11.11 -16.26 -3.68
CA GLY A 259 10.00 -17.19 -3.54
C GLY A 259 8.91 -16.98 -4.60
N LEU A 260 8.49 -15.73 -4.81
CA LEU A 260 7.51 -15.35 -5.83
C LEU A 260 8.00 -15.66 -7.24
N VAL A 261 9.24 -15.29 -7.58
CA VAL A 261 9.83 -15.57 -8.90
C VAL A 261 9.89 -17.08 -9.17
N ARG A 262 10.31 -17.89 -8.18
CA ARG A 262 10.30 -19.35 -8.31
C ARG A 262 8.88 -19.91 -8.46
N TRP A 263 7.92 -19.39 -7.71
CA TRP A 263 6.52 -19.81 -7.79
C TRP A 263 5.91 -19.51 -9.16
N HIS A 264 6.12 -18.31 -9.70
CA HIS A 264 5.68 -17.96 -11.06
C HIS A 264 6.35 -18.84 -12.13
N ARG A 265 7.65 -19.12 -12.00
CA ARG A 265 8.36 -20.04 -12.91
C ARG A 265 7.80 -21.46 -12.84
N ALA A 266 7.50 -21.97 -11.65
CA ALA A 266 6.91 -23.29 -11.48
C ALA A 266 5.50 -23.39 -12.12
N LYS A 267 4.67 -22.34 -11.94
CA LYS A 267 3.34 -22.27 -12.57
C LYS A 267 3.44 -22.28 -14.10
N ASN A 268 4.41 -21.58 -14.66
CA ASN A 268 4.64 -21.53 -16.12
C ASN A 268 5.30 -22.80 -16.69
N GLN A 269 5.90 -23.65 -15.84
CA GLN A 269 6.45 -24.95 -16.26
C GLN A 269 5.38 -26.04 -16.30
N GLY A 270 4.39 -25.99 -15.40
CA GLY A 270 3.29 -26.97 -15.35
C GLY A 270 2.36 -26.96 -16.57
N THR A 271 2.29 -25.85 -17.31
CA THR A 271 1.53 -25.74 -18.57
C THR A 271 2.34 -26.15 -19.80
N ARG A 272 3.63 -26.49 -19.67
CA ARG A 272 4.52 -26.83 -20.79
C ARG A 272 4.73 -28.33 -21.01
N THR A 273 4.01 -29.21 -20.30
CA THR A 273 4.13 -30.67 -20.47
C THR A 273 3.67 -31.22 -21.83
N GLY A 274 3.25 -30.37 -22.77
CA GLY A 274 3.10 -30.70 -24.20
C GLY A 274 3.76 -29.70 -25.16
N ALA A 275 4.51 -28.71 -24.66
CA ALA A 275 5.11 -27.68 -25.49
C ALA A 275 6.49 -28.15 -25.97
N ALA A 276 6.65 -28.25 -27.29
CA ALA A 276 7.93 -28.57 -27.93
C ALA A 276 9.04 -27.65 -27.38
N THR A 277 10.11 -28.24 -26.85
CA THR A 277 11.22 -27.47 -26.28
C THR A 277 12.05 -26.93 -27.42
N LEU A 278 12.01 -25.60 -27.60
CA LEU A 278 12.83 -24.89 -28.57
C LEU A 278 14.17 -24.56 -27.91
N THR A 279 15.22 -25.29 -28.28
CA THR A 279 16.59 -25.04 -27.84
C THR A 279 17.30 -24.25 -28.94
N PRO A 280 17.68 -22.98 -28.69
CA PRO A 280 18.50 -22.25 -29.65
C PRO A 280 19.88 -22.91 -29.72
N TRP A 281 20.28 -23.28 -30.93
CA TRP A 281 21.62 -23.71 -31.25
C TRP A 281 22.29 -22.52 -31.96
N VAL A 282 23.46 -22.14 -31.48
CA VAL A 282 24.28 -21.11 -32.14
C VAL A 282 25.66 -21.70 -32.38
N THR A 283 26.04 -21.80 -33.65
CA THR A 283 27.43 -22.04 -34.05
C THR A 283 28.00 -20.79 -34.70
N THR A 284 29.33 -20.72 -34.80
CA THR A 284 30.07 -19.60 -35.41
C THR A 284 29.66 -19.30 -36.85
N GLU A 285 29.03 -20.26 -37.54
CA GLU A 285 28.63 -20.13 -38.93
C GLU A 285 27.11 -20.06 -39.14
N ARG A 286 26.29 -20.47 -38.15
CA ARG A 286 24.82 -20.55 -38.30
C ARG A 286 24.07 -20.37 -36.97
N VAL A 287 22.92 -19.71 -37.05
CA VAL A 287 21.93 -19.66 -35.97
C VAL A 287 20.76 -20.56 -36.35
N GLY A 288 20.36 -21.48 -35.47
CA GLY A 288 19.28 -22.42 -35.70
C GLY A 288 18.44 -22.66 -34.45
N LEU A 289 17.23 -23.19 -34.63
CA LEU A 289 16.31 -23.51 -33.55
C LEU A 289 16.03 -25.02 -33.58
N GLY A 290 16.54 -25.75 -32.59
CA GLY A 290 16.28 -27.18 -32.44
C GLY A 290 14.97 -27.39 -31.70
N VAL A 291 14.04 -28.13 -32.31
CA VAL A 291 12.76 -28.49 -31.68
C VAL A 291 12.86 -29.92 -31.16
N HIS A 292 12.83 -30.09 -29.84
CA HIS A 292 12.80 -31.40 -29.20
C HIS A 292 11.48 -31.61 -28.46
N GLY A 293 10.76 -32.68 -28.82
CA GLY A 293 9.50 -33.07 -28.19
C GLY A 293 9.14 -34.53 -28.51
N ARG A 294 8.33 -35.15 -27.64
CA ARG A 294 7.61 -36.38 -27.98
C ARG A 294 6.42 -35.98 -28.84
N PHE A 295 6.46 -36.34 -30.12
CA PHE A 295 5.33 -36.27 -31.03
C PHE A 295 4.52 -37.57 -30.93
#